data_AF-A0A0R3QD51-F1
#
_entry.id   AF-A0A0R3QD51-F1
#
_cell.length_a   1.000
_cell.length_b   1.000
_cell.length_c   1.000
_cell.angle_alpha   90.00
_cell.angle_beta   90.00
_cell.angle_gamma   90.00
#
_symmetry.space_group_name_H-M   'P 1'
#
loop_
_entity.id
_entity.type
_entity.pdbx_description
1 polymer ?
#
loop_
_entity_poly.entity_id
_entity_poly.type
_entity_poly.pdbx_seq_one_letter_code
_entity_poly.pdbx_strand_id
1 'polypeptide(L)'
;MDQIFEVSCDYSSMLGGKVTAGANLTIDGPEASLIQPRGKIELGNPVLMQMLSGQGEPVLQAKLGDILQLRWEIMSMDEELDFFVRDCFAEPGTATLNAEENLQLIANGCPTPAVSQKIMPDPIEVMSSSVKIAHLQAFRFDSSSVVRITCHLDICVKSCKEVMCQLGKEQKQSWGRKKRSTANSVADCK
;
A
#
# COMPACT_ATOMS: atom_id res chain seq x y z
N MET A 1 51.04 -7.21 -11.20
CA MET A 1 50.72 -5.97 -10.49
C MET A 1 49.24 -6.06 -10.22
N ASP A 2 48.87 -6.27 -8.97
CA ASP A 2 47.48 -6.56 -8.62
C ASP A 2 46.74 -5.23 -8.45
N GLN A 3 45.59 -5.10 -9.10
CA GLN A 3 44.73 -3.94 -8.99
C GLN A 3 43.61 -4.24 -8.01
N ILE A 4 43.49 -3.42 -6.97
CA ILE A 4 42.43 -3.50 -5.96
C ILE A 4 41.35 -2.52 -6.36
N PHE A 5 40.11 -3.00 -6.44
CA PHE A 5 38.93 -2.20 -6.75
C PHE A 5 38.06 -2.07 -5.50
N GLU A 6 37.67 -0.85 -5.15
CA GLU A 6 36.75 -0.58 -4.05
C GLU A 6 35.31 -0.55 -4.58
N VAL A 7 34.47 -1.43 -4.07
CA VAL A 7 33.04 -1.52 -4.43
C VAL A 7 32.21 -1.24 -3.19
N SER A 8 31.55 -0.10 -3.17
CA SER A 8 30.58 0.27 -2.13
C SER A 8 29.15 0.18 -2.68
N CYS A 9 28.27 -0.47 -1.93
CA CYS A 9 26.84 -0.52 -2.18
C CYS A 9 26.12 0.01 -0.95
N ASP A 10 25.18 0.93 -1.13
CA ASP A 10 24.32 1.42 -0.06
C ASP A 10 23.10 0.48 0.10
N TYR A 11 22.85 0.05 1.34
CA TYR A 11 21.79 -0.89 1.71
C TYR A 11 20.72 -0.25 2.62
N SER A 12 20.80 1.06 2.89
CA SER A 12 19.97 1.78 3.87
C SER A 12 18.44 1.77 3.61
N SER A 13 18.00 1.34 2.42
CA SER A 13 16.59 1.30 2.00
C SER A 13 16.01 -0.12 1.80
N MET A 14 16.75 -1.17 2.17
CA MET A 14 16.38 -2.54 1.81
C MET A 14 15.51 -3.27 2.86
N LEU A 15 14.19 -3.19 2.69
CA LEU A 15 13.24 -4.10 3.33
C LEU A 15 12.79 -5.22 2.37
N GLY A 16 13.26 -6.44 2.64
CA GLY A 16 12.56 -7.68 2.25
C GLY A 16 12.86 -8.36 0.90
N GLY A 17 13.83 -7.90 0.11
CA GLY A 17 14.15 -8.47 -1.22
C GLY A 17 15.48 -9.23 -1.31
N LYS A 18 15.52 -10.37 -2.01
CA LYS A 18 16.79 -11.08 -2.35
C LYS A 18 17.47 -10.37 -3.54
N VAL A 19 18.46 -9.54 -3.25
CA VAL A 19 19.24 -8.82 -4.28
C VAL A 19 20.05 -9.81 -5.13
N THR A 20 19.91 -9.71 -6.46
CA THR A 20 20.80 -10.40 -7.42
C THR A 20 21.29 -9.38 -8.44
N ALA A 21 22.40 -8.72 -8.14
CA ALA A 21 23.07 -7.80 -9.06
C ALA A 21 24.04 -8.60 -9.94
N GLY A 22 23.61 -8.96 -11.15
CA GLY A 22 24.47 -9.57 -12.17
C GLY A 22 25.01 -8.54 -13.15
N ALA A 23 26.33 -8.39 -13.23
CA ALA A 23 27.00 -7.62 -14.27
C ALA A 23 27.91 -8.56 -15.08
N ASN A 24 27.74 -8.58 -16.40
CA ASN A 24 28.64 -9.33 -17.28
C ASN A 24 29.96 -8.57 -17.41
N LEU A 25 31.04 -9.14 -16.86
CA LEU A 25 32.40 -8.63 -17.02
C LEU A 25 32.92 -8.95 -18.43
N THR A 26 33.02 -7.93 -19.28
CA THR A 26 33.82 -7.95 -20.51
C THR A 26 35.03 -7.04 -20.32
N ILE A 27 36.22 -7.63 -20.42
CA ILE A 27 37.51 -6.96 -20.17
C ILE A 27 38.11 -6.62 -21.54
N ASP A 28 37.81 -5.42 -22.04
CA ASP A 28 38.34 -4.89 -23.30
C ASP A 28 39.38 -3.79 -23.04
N GLY A 29 40.65 -4.12 -23.25
CA GLY A 29 41.74 -3.15 -23.35
C GLY A 29 42.50 -2.79 -22.06
N PRO A 30 43.56 -1.96 -22.18
CA PRO A 30 44.47 -1.62 -21.09
C PRO A 30 44.04 -0.40 -20.25
N GLU A 31 42.90 0.23 -20.55
CA GLU A 31 42.37 1.38 -19.80
C GLU A 31 41.27 0.94 -18.83
N ALA A 32 41.30 1.50 -17.61
CA ALA A 32 40.31 1.18 -16.58
C ALA A 32 38.93 1.75 -16.94
N SER A 33 38.04 0.91 -17.44
CA SER A 33 36.64 1.26 -17.66
C SER A 33 35.97 1.59 -16.32
N LEU A 34 35.29 2.74 -16.25
CA LEU A 34 34.64 3.20 -15.03
C LEU A 34 33.36 2.39 -14.77
N ILE A 35 33.48 1.27 -14.06
CA ILE A 35 32.35 0.37 -13.78
C ILE A 35 31.38 1.05 -12.81
N GLN A 36 30.27 1.57 -13.34
CA GLN A 36 29.10 1.95 -12.54
C GLN A 36 28.09 0.79 -12.56
N PRO A 37 28.02 -0.06 -11.51
CA PRO A 37 27.07 -1.17 -11.47
C PRO A 37 25.63 -0.65 -11.37
N ARG A 38 24.92 -0.59 -12.50
CA ARG A 38 23.50 -0.22 -12.57
C ARG A 38 22.61 -1.41 -12.23
N GLY A 39 22.56 -1.77 -10.96
CA GLY A 39 21.56 -2.71 -10.43
C GLY A 39 20.21 -2.03 -10.26
N LYS A 40 19.12 -2.70 -10.67
CA LYS A 40 17.76 -2.32 -10.26
C LYS A 40 17.50 -2.94 -8.88
N ILE A 41 17.56 -2.13 -7.83
CA ILE A 41 17.10 -2.55 -6.49
C ILE A 41 15.57 -2.54 -6.53
N GLU A 42 14.95 -3.71 -6.37
CA GLU A 42 13.51 -3.79 -6.14
C GLU A 42 13.25 -3.67 -4.64
N LEU A 43 12.97 -2.44 -4.20
CA LEU A 43 12.50 -2.20 -2.83
C LEU A 43 11.18 -2.96 -2.65
N GLY A 44 11.07 -3.76 -1.59
CA GLY A 44 9.80 -4.32 -1.17
C GLY A 44 8.81 -3.21 -0.82
N ASN A 45 7.51 -3.53 -0.79
CA ASN A 45 6.51 -2.57 -0.32
C ASN A 45 6.87 -2.14 1.13
N PRO A 46 7.16 -0.85 1.39
CA PRO A 46 7.60 -0.40 2.71
C PRO A 46 6.46 -0.38 3.73
N VAL A 47 5.20 -0.64 3.32
CA VAL A 47 4.04 -0.61 4.21
C VAL A 47 3.66 -2.03 4.66
N LEU A 48 3.72 -2.27 5.97
CA LEU A 48 3.18 -3.46 6.62
C LEU A 48 1.66 -3.29 6.81
N MET A 49 0.89 -4.37 6.59
CA MET A 49 -0.54 -4.44 6.84
C MET A 49 -0.83 -5.50 7.89
N GLN A 50 -1.62 -5.15 8.91
CA GLN A 50 -2.00 -6.02 10.02
C GLN A 50 -3.50 -5.96 10.29
N MET A 51 -4.05 -7.06 10.81
CA MET A 51 -5.41 -7.13 11.31
C MET A 51 -5.37 -7.32 12.83
N LEU A 52 -5.90 -6.32 13.54
CA LEU A 52 -5.94 -6.25 14.99
C LEU A 52 -7.40 -6.36 15.49
N SER A 53 -7.55 -6.78 16.73
CA SER A 53 -8.84 -6.77 17.44
C SER A 53 -9.17 -5.36 17.93
N GLY A 54 -10.39 -5.14 18.41
CA GLY A 54 -10.75 -3.90 19.13
C GLY A 54 -9.93 -3.63 20.42
N GLN A 55 -9.03 -4.54 20.83
CA GLN A 55 -8.06 -4.32 21.92
C GLN A 55 -6.63 -4.02 21.42
N GLY A 56 -6.41 -3.97 20.09
CA GLY A 56 -5.10 -3.74 19.48
C GLY A 56 -4.24 -5.00 19.28
N GLU A 57 -4.69 -6.15 19.78
CA GLU A 57 -3.96 -7.43 19.65
C GLU A 57 -4.14 -8.08 18.26
N PRO A 58 -3.10 -8.70 17.66
CA PRO A 58 -3.18 -9.41 16.38
C PRO A 58 -4.23 -10.53 16.35
N VAL A 59 -5.01 -10.59 15.27
CA VAL A 59 -6.15 -11.50 15.14
C VAL A 59 -5.78 -12.76 14.36
N LEU A 60 -5.90 -13.92 15.01
CA LEU A 60 -5.81 -15.23 14.36
C LEU A 60 -7.19 -15.78 13.94
N GLN A 61 -8.24 -15.45 14.70
CA GLN A 61 -9.64 -15.77 14.40
C GLN A 61 -10.55 -14.66 14.94
N ALA A 62 -11.62 -14.35 14.19
CA ALA A 62 -12.69 -13.44 14.59
C ALA A 62 -14.04 -14.15 14.46
N LYS A 63 -15.01 -13.75 15.28
CA LYS A 63 -16.42 -14.15 15.14
C LYS A 63 -17.14 -13.15 14.24
N LEU A 64 -18.21 -13.60 13.59
CA LEU A 64 -19.07 -12.70 12.81
C LEU A 64 -19.62 -11.60 13.72
N GLY A 65 -19.44 -10.36 13.29
CA GLY A 65 -19.87 -9.18 14.04
C GLY A 65 -18.82 -8.54 14.95
N ASP A 66 -17.68 -9.21 15.21
CA ASP A 66 -16.57 -8.62 15.98
C ASP A 66 -16.03 -7.36 15.29
N ILE A 67 -15.61 -6.35 16.06
CA ILE A 67 -14.96 -5.16 15.50
C ILE A 67 -13.46 -5.41 15.42
N LEU A 68 -12.93 -5.29 14.21
CA LEU A 68 -11.53 -5.45 13.85
C LEU A 68 -10.96 -4.12 13.35
N GLN A 69 -9.66 -3.98 13.45
CA GLN A 69 -8.91 -2.81 12.98
C GLN A 69 -7.89 -3.27 11.94
N LEU A 70 -8.05 -2.82 10.69
CA LEU A 70 -6.96 -2.85 9.73
C LEU A 70 -5.98 -1.74 10.07
N ARG A 71 -4.70 -2.10 10.25
CA ARG A 71 -3.58 -1.18 10.48
C ARG A 71 -2.64 -1.27 9.29
N TRP A 72 -2.30 -0.12 8.72
CA TRP A 72 -1.21 0.04 7.76
C TRP A 72 -0.12 0.90 8.40
N GLU A 73 1.13 0.47 8.27
CA GLU A 73 2.28 1.12 8.90
C GLU A 73 3.46 1.14 7.93
N ILE A 74 3.95 2.34 7.61
CA ILE A 74 5.15 2.49 6.78
C ILE A 74 6.40 2.29 7.64
N MET A 75 7.21 1.30 7.25
CA MET A 75 8.44 0.88 7.91
C MET A 75 9.70 1.56 7.31
N SER A 76 9.51 2.55 6.44
CA SER A 76 10.60 3.31 5.81
C SER A 76 11.36 4.15 6.84
N MET A 77 12.67 4.29 6.67
CA MET A 77 13.50 5.26 7.41
C MET A 77 13.43 6.67 6.82
N ASP A 78 12.83 6.84 5.65
CA ASP A 78 12.60 8.14 5.02
C ASP A 78 11.31 8.78 5.57
N GLU A 79 11.47 9.71 6.50
CA GLU A 79 10.39 10.49 7.12
C GLU A 79 9.69 11.45 6.15
N GLU A 80 10.25 11.71 4.95
CA GLU A 80 9.54 12.46 3.91
C GLU A 80 8.48 11.61 3.20
N LEU A 81 8.39 10.29 3.41
CA LEU A 81 7.41 9.44 2.74
C LEU A 81 6.09 9.32 3.52
N ASP A 82 4.98 9.56 2.83
CA ASP A 82 3.64 9.19 3.28
C ASP A 82 3.05 8.14 2.32
N PHE A 83 1.99 7.44 2.73
CA PHE A 83 1.29 6.48 1.90
C PHE A 83 -0.21 6.73 1.88
N PHE A 84 -0.87 6.29 0.83
CA PHE A 84 -2.30 6.42 0.65
C PHE A 84 -2.93 5.07 0.30
N VAL A 85 -3.86 4.62 1.13
CA VAL A 85 -4.64 3.40 0.92
C VAL A 85 -5.68 3.64 -0.17
N ARG A 86 -5.35 3.31 -1.42
CA ARG A 86 -6.17 3.67 -2.58
C ARG A 86 -7.40 2.79 -2.69
N ASP A 87 -7.21 1.49 -2.81
CA ASP A 87 -8.27 0.51 -3.03
C ASP A 87 -8.02 -0.72 -2.16
N CYS A 88 -9.07 -1.34 -1.61
CA CYS A 88 -8.97 -2.61 -0.89
C CYS A 88 -10.09 -3.55 -1.32
N PHE A 89 -9.75 -4.81 -1.54
CA PHE A 89 -10.64 -5.88 -1.96
C PHE A 89 -10.61 -7.01 -0.94
N ALA A 90 -11.78 -7.57 -0.64
CA ALA A 90 -11.93 -8.80 0.09
C ALA A 90 -12.35 -9.90 -0.87
N GLU A 91 -11.70 -11.06 -0.76
CA GLU A 91 -11.92 -12.23 -1.60
C GLU A 91 -12.11 -13.47 -0.71
N PRO A 92 -12.88 -14.48 -1.13
CA PRO A 92 -12.91 -15.75 -0.44
C PRO A 92 -11.52 -16.42 -0.48
N GLY A 93 -11.12 -17.03 0.64
CA GLY A 93 -9.86 -17.74 0.80
C GLY A 93 -9.80 -19.10 0.08
N THR A 94 -10.59 -19.31 -0.96
CA THR A 94 -10.63 -20.52 -1.77
C THR A 94 -9.48 -20.56 -2.80
N ALA A 95 -9.19 -21.75 -3.34
CA ALA A 95 -8.16 -21.92 -4.37
C ALA A 95 -8.60 -21.40 -5.76
N THR A 96 -9.90 -21.23 -5.99
CA THR A 96 -10.48 -20.71 -7.23
C THR A 96 -10.87 -19.25 -7.05
N LEU A 97 -10.19 -18.35 -7.76
CA LEU A 97 -10.51 -16.92 -7.79
C LEU A 97 -11.83 -16.67 -8.54
N ASN A 98 -12.94 -16.73 -7.81
CA ASN A 98 -14.25 -16.34 -8.31
C ASN A 98 -14.38 -14.81 -8.26
N ALA A 99 -14.04 -14.12 -9.34
CA ALA A 99 -14.10 -12.66 -9.41
C ALA A 99 -15.50 -12.07 -9.13
N GLU A 100 -16.57 -12.87 -9.28
CA GLU A 100 -17.95 -12.50 -8.94
C GLU A 100 -18.21 -12.37 -7.43
N GLU A 101 -17.39 -13.03 -6.59
CA GLU A 101 -17.51 -12.98 -5.13
C GLU A 101 -16.61 -11.90 -4.50
N ASN A 102 -15.85 -11.15 -5.29
CA ASN A 102 -14.92 -10.14 -4.78
C ASN A 102 -15.66 -8.88 -4.29
N LEU A 103 -15.53 -8.57 -3.00
CA LEU A 103 -16.12 -7.38 -2.38
C LEU A 103 -15.09 -6.25 -2.29
N GLN A 104 -15.30 -5.16 -3.04
CA GLN A 104 -14.47 -3.96 -2.87
C GLN A 104 -14.85 -3.24 -1.56
N LEU A 105 -13.93 -3.25 -0.59
CA LEU A 105 -14.07 -2.57 0.70
C LEU A 105 -13.80 -1.07 0.56
N ILE A 106 -12.69 -0.71 -0.08
CA ILE A 106 -12.23 0.68 -0.23
C ILE A 106 -12.06 0.98 -1.72
N ALA A 107 -12.54 2.16 -2.14
CA ALA A 107 -12.35 2.72 -3.48
C ALA A 107 -11.90 4.17 -3.37
N ASN A 108 -10.76 4.51 -3.99
CA ASN A 108 -10.14 5.83 -3.92
C ASN A 108 -10.04 6.42 -2.48
N GLY A 109 -9.75 5.60 -1.47
CA GLY A 109 -9.61 6.03 -0.06
C GLY A 109 -10.90 6.10 0.75
N CYS A 110 -12.05 5.81 0.14
CA CYS A 110 -13.34 5.78 0.82
C CYS A 110 -13.89 4.35 0.94
N PRO A 111 -14.52 3.99 2.07
CA PRO A 111 -15.39 2.82 2.13
C PRO A 111 -16.43 2.85 1.01
N THR A 112 -16.62 1.74 0.29
CA THR A 112 -17.59 1.69 -0.81
C THR A 112 -19.04 1.73 -0.27
N PRO A 113 -20.03 2.18 -1.08
CA PRO A 113 -21.44 2.20 -0.66
C PRO A 113 -21.99 0.83 -0.22
N ALA A 114 -21.38 -0.28 -0.65
CA ALA A 114 -21.76 -1.62 -0.25
C ALA A 114 -21.36 -1.96 1.20
N VAL A 115 -20.28 -1.35 1.71
CA VAL A 115 -19.75 -1.60 3.06
C VAL A 115 -20.01 -0.46 4.04
N SER A 116 -20.21 0.77 3.54
CA SER A 116 -20.24 2.02 4.32
C SER A 116 -21.34 2.17 5.37
N GLN A 117 -22.30 1.24 5.41
CA GLN A 117 -23.40 1.25 6.38
C GLN A 117 -23.32 0.14 7.44
N LYS A 118 -22.42 -0.83 7.27
CA LYS A 118 -22.35 -2.03 8.14
C LYS A 118 -20.93 -2.49 8.39
N ILE A 119 -20.21 -2.83 7.31
CA ILE A 119 -18.88 -3.46 7.42
C ILE A 119 -17.80 -2.40 7.71
N MET A 120 -17.84 -1.23 7.08
CA MET A 120 -16.87 -0.15 7.32
C MET A 120 -17.60 1.21 7.43
N PRO A 121 -18.22 1.52 8.60
CA PRO A 121 -19.04 2.72 8.76
C PRO A 121 -18.23 4.03 8.80
N ASP A 122 -16.92 3.93 9.06
CA ASP A 122 -16.03 5.07 9.27
C ASP A 122 -14.92 5.15 8.21
N PRO A 123 -14.42 6.37 7.92
CA PRO A 123 -13.35 6.59 6.96
C PRO A 123 -12.01 6.00 7.44
N ILE A 124 -10.98 6.08 6.59
CA ILE A 124 -9.61 5.74 7.00
C ILE A 124 -9.10 6.85 7.92
N GLU A 125 -8.74 6.48 9.13
CA GLU A 125 -8.22 7.35 10.17
C GLU A 125 -6.67 7.40 10.13
N VAL A 126 -6.10 8.54 10.49
CA VAL A 126 -4.65 8.74 10.60
C VAL A 126 -4.29 8.75 12.08
N MET A 127 -3.62 7.70 12.56
CA MET A 127 -3.13 7.64 13.95
C MET A 127 -1.82 8.42 14.11
N SER A 128 -0.95 8.39 13.11
CA SER A 128 0.30 9.14 13.04
C SER A 128 0.69 9.36 11.57
N SER A 129 1.79 10.08 11.32
CA SER A 129 2.39 10.17 9.98
C SER A 129 2.61 8.78 9.37
N SER A 130 3.13 7.85 10.17
CA SER A 130 3.51 6.51 9.71
C SER A 130 2.40 5.45 9.82
N VAL A 131 1.30 5.71 10.54
CA VAL A 131 0.25 4.72 10.82
C VAL A 131 -1.14 5.24 10.44
N LYS A 132 -1.84 4.48 9.60
CA LYS A 132 -3.25 4.70 9.24
C LYS A 132 -4.07 3.46 9.57
N ILE A 133 -5.31 3.65 9.99
CA ILE A 133 -6.19 2.56 10.40
C ILE A 133 -7.56 2.67 9.76
N ALA A 134 -8.26 1.55 9.66
CA ALA A 134 -9.69 1.54 9.36
C ALA A 134 -10.39 0.45 10.18
N HIS A 135 -11.52 0.81 10.77
CA HIS A 135 -12.36 -0.10 11.53
C HIS A 135 -13.25 -0.90 10.58
N LEU A 136 -13.35 -2.22 10.79
CA LEU A 136 -14.27 -3.08 10.06
C LEU A 136 -14.97 -4.10 10.95
N GLN A 137 -16.23 -4.39 10.63
CA GLN A 137 -16.97 -5.48 11.26
C GLN A 137 -16.66 -6.81 10.56
N ALA A 138 -16.26 -7.82 11.33
CA ALA A 138 -15.91 -9.14 10.85
C ALA A 138 -17.08 -9.81 10.10
N PHE A 139 -16.80 -10.23 8.87
CA PHE A 139 -17.74 -10.87 7.95
C PHE A 139 -17.12 -12.14 7.34
N ARG A 140 -17.91 -12.90 6.59
CA ARG A 140 -17.45 -14.05 5.78
C ARG A 140 -18.16 -14.05 4.43
N PHE A 141 -17.64 -14.82 3.49
CA PHE A 141 -18.37 -15.19 2.29
C PHE A 141 -19.22 -16.44 2.54
N ASP A 142 -20.25 -16.68 1.74
CA ASP A 142 -21.03 -17.93 1.84
C ASP A 142 -20.26 -19.15 1.34
N SER A 143 -19.34 -18.95 0.40
CA SER A 143 -18.38 -19.94 -0.09
C SER A 143 -17.20 -20.21 0.84
N SER A 144 -16.87 -19.32 1.78
CA SER A 144 -15.66 -19.46 2.62
C SER A 144 -15.74 -18.75 3.97
N SER A 145 -15.30 -19.47 5.02
CA SER A 145 -15.02 -18.91 6.34
C SER A 145 -13.72 -18.10 6.42
N VAL A 146 -12.90 -18.11 5.37
CA VAL A 146 -11.65 -17.36 5.28
C VAL A 146 -11.83 -16.19 4.31
N VAL A 147 -11.47 -14.99 4.77
CA VAL A 147 -11.48 -13.75 3.97
C VAL A 147 -10.03 -13.31 3.76
N ARG A 148 -9.61 -13.19 2.50
CA ARG A 148 -8.33 -12.57 2.13
C ARG A 148 -8.59 -11.10 1.79
N ILE A 149 -7.92 -10.17 2.48
CA ILE A 149 -7.98 -8.74 2.15
C ILE A 149 -6.68 -8.33 1.47
N THR A 150 -6.79 -7.73 0.29
CA THR A 150 -5.67 -7.20 -0.51
C THR A 150 -5.89 -5.71 -0.75
N CYS A 151 -4.87 -4.89 -0.49
CA CYS A 151 -4.94 -3.44 -0.65
C CYS A 151 -3.87 -2.92 -1.60
N HIS A 152 -4.24 -1.95 -2.43
CA HIS A 152 -3.36 -1.18 -3.29
C HIS A 152 -3.04 0.16 -2.65
N LEU A 153 -1.75 0.47 -2.53
CA LEU A 153 -1.25 1.65 -1.85
C LEU A 153 -0.48 2.54 -2.85
N ASP A 154 -0.59 3.85 -2.67
CA ASP A 154 0.24 4.85 -3.32
C ASP A 154 1.27 5.39 -2.33
N ILE A 155 2.53 5.59 -2.74
CA ILE A 155 3.52 6.31 -1.94
C ILE A 155 3.61 7.76 -2.43
N CYS A 156 3.57 8.71 -1.51
CA CYS A 156 3.73 10.14 -1.76
C CYS A 156 5.07 10.61 -1.20
N VAL A 157 5.72 11.53 -1.91
CA VAL A 157 6.76 12.38 -1.30
C VAL A 157 6.04 13.53 -0.62
N LYS A 158 6.25 13.64 0.70
CA LYS A 158 5.50 14.43 1.68
C LYS A 158 4.05 13.93 1.79
N SER A 159 3.25 14.58 2.64
CA SER A 159 1.90 14.16 2.97
C SER A 159 1.01 13.92 1.75
N CYS A 160 0.33 12.77 1.73
CA CYS A 160 -0.71 12.47 0.76
C CYS A 160 -1.95 13.37 0.98
N LYS A 161 -2.73 13.61 -0.08
CA LYS A 161 -3.88 14.55 -0.07
C LYS A 161 -5.15 13.95 0.51
N GLU A 162 -6.09 14.81 0.95
CA GLU A 162 -7.45 14.47 1.42
C GLU A 162 -8.41 13.99 0.32
N VAL A 163 -9.20 12.96 0.63
CA VAL A 163 -10.59 12.82 0.12
C VAL A 163 -11.56 13.48 1.12
N MET A 164 -12.75 13.78 0.61
CA MET A 164 -13.96 13.83 1.40
C MET A 164 -14.78 12.57 1.07
N CYS A 165 -15.08 11.72 2.05
CA CYS A 165 -16.00 10.61 1.86
C CYS A 165 -17.43 11.03 2.18
N GLN A 166 -18.36 10.58 1.34
CA GLN A 166 -19.80 10.71 1.57
C GLN A 166 -20.29 9.39 2.19
N LEU A 167 -20.41 9.38 3.52
CA LEU A 167 -20.83 8.22 4.29
C LEU A 167 -22.30 8.44 4.69
N GLY A 168 -23.21 7.92 3.87
CA GLY A 168 -24.64 8.17 4.01
C GLY A 168 -25.01 9.63 3.71
N LYS A 169 -25.50 10.37 4.72
CA LYS A 169 -25.85 11.79 4.61
C LYS A 169 -24.75 12.74 5.12
N GLU A 170 -23.69 12.21 5.72
CA GLU A 170 -22.62 13.00 6.32
C GLU A 170 -21.39 13.01 5.41
N GLN A 171 -20.69 14.14 5.35
CA GLN A 171 -19.34 14.20 4.77
C GLN A 171 -18.32 14.11 5.90
N LYS A 172 -17.53 13.04 5.91
CA LYS A 172 -16.36 12.89 6.78
C LYS A 172 -15.10 12.99 5.92
N GLN A 173 -14.06 13.66 6.41
CA GLN A 173 -12.74 13.60 5.79
C GLN A 173 -12.19 12.16 5.85
N SER A 174 -11.50 11.75 4.79
CA SER A 174 -10.75 10.48 4.72
C SER A 174 -9.57 10.71 3.81
N TRP A 175 -8.40 10.17 4.08
CA TRP A 175 -7.19 10.62 3.38
C TRP A 175 -7.04 9.90 2.03
N GLY A 176 -6.97 10.64 0.92
CA GLY A 176 -6.90 10.09 -0.44
C GLY A 176 -7.17 10.97 -1.67
N ARG A 177 -7.12 10.36 -2.86
CA ARG A 177 -6.94 11.07 -4.14
C ARG A 177 -8.22 11.67 -4.76
N LYS A 178 -8.37 13.01 -4.69
CA LYS A 178 -9.32 13.76 -5.53
C LYS A 178 -8.99 13.64 -7.04
N LYS A 179 -9.95 13.17 -7.84
CA LYS A 179 -9.89 13.13 -9.32
C LYS A 179 -9.72 14.56 -9.88
N ARG A 180 -8.71 14.79 -10.72
CA ARG A 180 -8.64 16.03 -11.52
C ARG A 180 -9.79 16.04 -12.52
N SER A 181 -10.71 16.98 -12.38
CA SER A 181 -11.59 17.39 -13.47
C SER A 181 -10.72 18.06 -14.54
N THR A 182 -10.63 17.48 -15.73
CA THR A 182 -9.98 18.10 -16.89
C THR A 182 -10.84 19.23 -17.42
N ALA A 183 -10.69 20.43 -16.86
CA ALA A 183 -11.13 21.65 -17.52
C ALA A 183 -10.19 21.91 -18.71
N ASN A 184 -10.76 21.95 -19.91
CA ASN A 184 -10.01 22.07 -21.16
C ASN A 184 -9.61 23.54 -21.37
N SER A 185 -8.31 23.83 -21.31
CA SER A 185 -7.76 25.15 -21.64
C SER A 185 -6.54 24.98 -22.51
N VAL A 186 -6.75 24.96 -23.84
CA VAL A 186 -5.67 25.18 -24.80
C VAL A 186 -5.18 26.61 -24.64
N ALA A 187 -3.88 26.79 -24.46
CA ALA A 187 -3.22 28.08 -24.53
C ALA A 187 -1.92 27.90 -25.32
N ASP A 188 -1.84 28.57 -26.47
CA ASP A 188 -0.67 28.63 -27.34
C ASP A 188 0.59 29.06 -26.58
N CYS A 189 1.70 28.36 -26.82
CA CYS A 189 3.03 28.95 -26.66
C CYS A 189 3.40 29.69 -27.95
N LYS A 190 3.89 30.91 -27.80
CA LYS A 190 4.39 31.78 -28.87
C LYS A 190 5.86 32.14 -28.59
#